data_AF-A0A4X2M1B6-F1
#
_entry.id   AF-A0A4X2M1B6-F1
#
_cell.length_a   1.000
_cell.length_b   1.000
_cell.length_c   1.000
_cell.angle_alpha   90.00
_cell.angle_beta   90.00
_cell.angle_gamma   90.00
#
_symmetry.space_group_name_H-M   'P 1'
#
loop_
_entity.id
_entity.type
_entity.pdbx_description
1 polymer ?
#
loop_
_entity_poly.entity_id
_entity_poly.type
_entity_poly.pdbx_seq_one_letter_code
_entity_poly.pdbx_strand_id
1 'polypeptide(L)'
;MLSGPWRRAASALRASAAGSRAVHAAGPRPAADSPGSDPASPPAAFDAALLDVLVCPLSKKPLRYEVSTNELINEELGIAYPVIDGIPNMIPQAARMIRRNKQQEEKEQE
;
A
#
# COMPACT_ATOMS: atom_id res chain seq x y z
N MET A 1 34.40 1.24 -34.02
CA MET A 1 34.40 0.19 -35.06
C MET A 1 33.41 -0.86 -34.59
N LEU A 2 32.18 -1.07 -35.07
CA LEU A 2 31.32 -0.54 -36.13
C LEU A 2 29.92 -0.43 -35.45
N SER A 3 29.17 0.68 -35.48
CA SER A 3 28.45 1.25 -36.63
C SER A 3 27.51 0.25 -37.32
N GLY A 4 26.20 0.33 -37.07
CA GLY A 4 25.22 -0.24 -38.00
C GLY A 4 23.84 -0.64 -37.43
N PRO A 5 22.85 0.27 -37.40
CA PRO A 5 21.45 -0.04 -37.15
C PRO A 5 20.76 -0.65 -38.39
N TRP A 6 19.93 -1.68 -38.19
CA TRP A 6 19.16 -2.31 -39.27
C TRP A 6 18.07 -1.36 -39.79
N ARG A 7 18.02 -1.23 -41.11
CA ARG A 7 17.17 -0.30 -41.86
C ARG A 7 15.79 -0.89 -42.19
N ARG A 8 14.79 0.00 -42.08
CA ARG A 8 13.67 0.30 -43.01
C ARG A 8 12.64 -0.78 -43.38
N ALA A 9 11.37 -0.40 -43.19
CA ALA A 9 10.41 -0.37 -44.30
C ALA A 9 9.41 0.78 -44.11
N ALA A 10 9.28 1.60 -45.14
CA ALA A 10 8.29 2.67 -45.28
C ALA A 10 7.09 2.12 -46.04
N SER A 11 5.88 2.53 -45.68
CA SER A 11 4.74 2.52 -46.59
C SER A 11 3.73 3.59 -46.14
N ALA A 12 3.57 4.58 -47.01
CA ALA A 12 2.56 5.61 -46.94
C ALA A 12 1.17 5.02 -47.20
N LEU A 13 0.15 5.58 -46.56
CA LEU A 13 -1.07 5.95 -47.28
C LEU A 13 -1.81 7.04 -46.51
N ARG A 14 -2.07 8.12 -47.22
CA ARG A 14 -2.80 9.30 -46.78
C ARG A 14 -4.25 9.13 -47.24
N ALA A 15 -5.22 9.15 -46.34
CA ALA A 15 -6.62 9.25 -46.70
C ALA A 15 -7.36 10.15 -45.69
N SER A 16 -7.86 11.27 -46.21
CA SER A 16 -8.75 12.22 -45.55
C SER A 16 -10.18 11.84 -45.90
N ALA A 17 -11.06 11.74 -44.91
CA ALA A 17 -12.50 11.81 -45.14
C ALA A 17 -13.19 12.40 -43.90
N ALA A 18 -13.81 13.55 -44.13
CA ALA A 18 -14.70 14.25 -43.22
C ALA A 18 -15.93 13.41 -42.89
N GLY A 19 -16.40 13.49 -41.64
CA GLY A 19 -17.63 12.84 -41.18
C GLY A 19 -18.16 13.51 -39.92
N SER A 20 -19.15 14.38 -40.10
CA SER A 20 -19.79 15.19 -39.06
C SER A 20 -20.74 14.40 -38.17
N ARG A 21 -20.67 14.69 -36.87
CA ARG A 21 -21.76 14.82 -35.85
C ARG A 21 -21.35 14.16 -34.53
N ALA A 22 -20.67 14.92 -33.69
CA ALA A 22 -20.69 14.68 -32.24
C ALA A 22 -21.76 15.59 -31.63
N VAL A 23 -23.02 15.13 -31.59
CA VAL A 23 -24.08 15.75 -30.78
C VAL A 23 -24.20 15.01 -29.46
N HIS A 24 -23.15 15.05 -28.66
CA HIS A 24 -23.26 14.86 -27.22
C HIS A 24 -22.33 15.87 -26.59
N ALA A 25 -22.87 17.04 -26.28
CA ALA A 25 -22.23 17.98 -25.37
C ALA A 25 -22.18 17.32 -23.97
N ALA A 26 -21.24 16.40 -23.78
CA ALA A 26 -20.66 16.14 -22.48
C ALA A 26 -19.84 17.39 -22.16
N GLY A 27 -20.49 18.36 -21.52
CA GLY A 27 -19.76 19.48 -20.93
C GLY A 27 -18.65 18.92 -20.04
N PRO A 28 -17.50 19.62 -19.92
CA PRO A 28 -16.47 19.20 -18.99
C PRO A 28 -17.12 19.09 -17.61
N ARG A 29 -17.15 17.87 -17.06
CA ARG A 29 -17.41 17.69 -15.64
C ARG A 29 -16.34 18.54 -14.96
N PRO A 30 -16.69 19.55 -14.13
CA PRO A 30 -15.66 20.23 -13.37
C PRO A 30 -14.89 19.13 -12.65
N ALA A 31 -13.59 19.04 -12.92
CA ALA A 31 -12.70 18.26 -12.09
C ALA A 31 -12.96 18.78 -10.70
N ALA A 32 -13.57 17.96 -9.86
CA ALA A 32 -13.72 18.28 -8.46
C ALA A 32 -12.30 18.49 -7.95
N ASP A 33 -11.95 19.75 -7.81
CA ASP A 33 -10.94 20.22 -6.88
C ASP A 33 -11.31 19.53 -5.56
N SER A 34 -10.55 18.48 -5.23
CA SER A 34 -10.66 17.85 -3.92
C SER A 34 -9.68 18.59 -3.03
N PRO A 35 -10.15 19.52 -2.19
CA PRO A 35 -9.27 20.21 -1.27
C PRO A 35 -8.81 19.22 -0.19
N GLY A 36 -7.52 19.29 0.13
CA GLY A 36 -7.05 19.04 1.49
C GLY A 36 -6.72 17.59 1.82
N SER A 37 -5.60 17.09 1.28
CA SER A 37 -4.65 16.41 2.16
C SER A 37 -3.53 17.42 2.40
N ASP A 38 -3.66 18.24 3.43
CA ASP A 38 -2.58 19.16 3.83
C ASP A 38 -1.33 18.31 4.13
N PRO A 39 -0.25 18.38 3.33
CA PRO A 39 0.93 17.52 3.47
C PRO A 39 1.82 17.91 4.67
N ALA A 40 1.31 18.76 5.56
CA ALA A 40 2.08 19.41 6.63
C ALA A 40 1.70 18.90 8.04
N SER A 41 0.69 18.05 8.18
CA SER A 41 0.44 17.40 9.47
C SER A 41 1.52 16.35 9.72
N PRO A 42 2.26 16.42 10.85
CA PRO A 42 3.25 15.40 11.18
C PRO A 42 2.57 14.03 11.22
N PRO A 43 3.23 12.95 10.74
CA PRO A 43 2.64 11.61 10.74
C PRO A 43 2.20 11.29 12.17
N ALA A 44 0.91 11.04 12.33
CA ALA A 44 0.34 10.81 13.64
C ALA A 44 0.99 9.57 14.25
N ALA A 45 1.51 9.69 15.47
CA ALA A 45 1.92 8.51 16.22
C ALA A 45 0.66 7.68 16.55
N PHE A 46 0.78 6.35 16.54
CA PHE A 46 -0.32 5.51 16.96
C PHE A 46 -0.61 5.69 18.46
N ASP A 47 -1.88 5.85 18.79
CA ASP A 47 -2.34 6.06 20.15
C ASP A 47 -2.62 4.72 20.85
N ALA A 48 -1.80 4.42 21.88
CA ALA A 48 -1.89 3.20 22.65
C ALA A 48 -3.19 3.08 23.46
N ALA A 49 -3.91 4.17 23.73
CA ALA A 49 -5.20 4.13 24.42
C ALA A 49 -6.27 3.35 23.62
N LEU A 50 -6.09 3.20 22.30
CA LEU A 50 -7.01 2.43 21.46
C LEU A 50 -6.88 0.91 21.68
N LEU A 51 -5.80 0.42 22.31
CA LEU A 51 -5.59 -1.01 22.52
C LEU A 51 -6.68 -1.68 23.37
N ASP A 52 -7.36 -0.91 24.21
CA ASP A 52 -8.45 -1.41 25.06
C ASP A 52 -9.69 -1.83 24.24
N VAL A 53 -9.89 -1.22 23.07
CA VAL A 53 -11.01 -1.51 22.17
C VAL A 53 -10.59 -2.23 20.89
N LEU A 54 -9.29 -2.28 20.60
CA LEU A 54 -8.75 -2.85 19.38
C LEU A 54 -8.42 -4.34 19.53
N VAL A 55 -8.94 -5.16 18.61
CA VAL A 55 -8.71 -6.61 18.61
C VAL A 55 -8.20 -7.12 17.26
N CYS A 56 -7.51 -8.26 17.27
CA CYS A 56 -7.04 -8.94 16.08
C CYS A 56 -8.20 -9.32 15.15
N PRO A 57 -8.13 -9.07 13.83
CA PRO A 57 -9.21 -9.42 12.89
C PRO A 57 -9.41 -10.93 12.78
N LEU A 58 -8.37 -11.73 13.00
CA LEU A 58 -8.37 -13.18 12.89
C LEU A 58 -8.77 -13.88 14.20
N SER A 59 -8.10 -13.57 15.31
CA SER A 59 -8.32 -14.27 16.59
C SER A 59 -9.30 -13.57 17.54
N LYS A 60 -9.71 -12.32 17.23
CA LYS A 60 -10.57 -11.49 18.09
C LYS A 60 -10.01 -11.22 19.49
N LYS A 61 -8.69 -11.29 19.63
CA LYS A 61 -7.98 -11.14 20.90
C LYS A 61 -7.26 -9.80 20.97
N PRO A 62 -6.95 -9.30 22.18
CA PRO A 62 -6.22 -8.05 22.34
C PRO A 62 -4.85 -8.11 21.65
N LEU A 63 -4.36 -6.95 21.23
CA LEU A 63 -3.05 -6.78 20.58
C LEU A 63 -2.11 -6.02 21.51
N ARG A 64 -0.81 -6.29 21.42
CA ARG A 64 0.23 -5.48 22.06
C ARG A 64 0.83 -4.54 21.02
N TYR A 65 0.89 -3.25 21.32
CA TYR A 65 1.66 -2.32 20.49
C TYR A 65 3.15 -2.35 20.85
N GLU A 66 3.99 -2.45 19.84
CA GLU A 66 5.45 -2.40 19.94
C GLU A 66 5.95 -1.08 19.33
N VAL A 67 6.41 -0.18 20.19
CA VAL A 67 6.83 1.17 19.79
C VAL A 67 8.12 1.13 18.97
N SER A 68 8.98 0.15 19.23
CA SER A 68 10.28 0.02 18.55
C SER A 68 10.15 -0.32 17.07
N THR A 69 9.18 -1.17 16.70
CA THR A 69 8.91 -1.56 15.31
C THR A 69 7.68 -0.89 14.70
N ASN A 70 6.92 -0.14 15.50
CA ASN A 70 5.64 0.46 15.12
C ASN A 70 4.66 -0.60 14.60
N GLU A 71 4.51 -1.70 15.35
CA GLU A 71 3.69 -2.86 14.97
C GLU A 71 2.71 -3.26 16.08
N LEU A 72 1.57 -3.84 15.70
CA LEU A 72 0.62 -4.48 16.61
C LEU A 72 0.81 -6.00 16.59
N ILE A 73 1.30 -6.52 17.70
CA ILE A 73 1.67 -7.92 17.89
C ILE A 73 0.48 -8.72 18.41
N ASN A 74 0.22 -9.84 17.74
CA ASN A 74 -0.59 -10.93 18.25
C ASN A 74 0.31 -12.10 18.67
N GLU A 75 0.38 -12.37 19.97
CA GLU A 75 1.25 -13.42 20.51
C GLU A 75 0.75 -14.85 20.25
N GLU A 76 -0.58 -15.03 20.22
CA GLU A 76 -1.20 -16.35 20.01
C GLU A 76 -0.94 -16.86 18.60
N LEU A 77 -1.11 -15.99 17.59
CA LEU A 77 -0.86 -16.33 16.19
C LEU A 77 0.61 -16.12 15.78
N GLY A 78 1.39 -15.41 16.59
CA GLY A 78 2.79 -15.10 16.28
C GLY A 78 2.94 -14.22 15.04
N ILE A 79 2.01 -13.27 14.86
CA ILE A 79 1.99 -12.31 13.75
C ILE A 79 2.02 -10.87 14.26
N ALA A 80 2.45 -9.95 13.40
CA ALA A 80 2.48 -8.52 13.67
C ALA A 80 1.87 -7.73 12.50
N TYR A 81 1.01 -6.76 12.81
CA TYR A 81 0.42 -5.84 11.84
C TYR A 81 1.19 -4.51 11.86
N PRO A 82 1.70 -4.00 10.73
CA PRO A 82 2.41 -2.74 10.71
C PRO A 82 1.46 -1.55 10.89
N VAL A 83 1.95 -0.51 11.57
CA VAL A 83 1.29 0.80 11.64
C VAL A 83 2.01 1.74 10.66
N ILE A 84 1.25 2.39 9.78
CA ILE A 84 1.77 3.30 8.75
C ILE A 84 1.02 4.62 8.91
N ASP A 85 1.75 5.73 9.12
CA ASP A 85 1.18 7.06 9.36
C ASP A 85 0.16 7.11 10.52
N GLY A 86 0.39 6.29 11.54
CA GLY A 86 -0.52 6.16 12.70
C GLY A 86 -1.73 5.27 12.46
N ILE A 87 -1.87 4.70 11.25
CA ILE A 87 -3.00 3.87 10.85
C ILE A 87 -2.58 2.38 10.88
N PRO A 88 -3.23 1.55 11.71
CA PRO A 88 -3.01 0.10 11.71
C PRO A 88 -3.41 -0.57 10.39
N ASN A 89 -2.48 -1.24 9.73
CA ASN A 89 -2.78 -2.07 8.56
C ASN A 89 -3.22 -3.48 9.00
N MET A 90 -4.50 -3.63 9.28
CA MET A 90 -5.11 -4.86 9.82
C MET A 90 -5.54 -5.87 8.72
N ILE A 91 -4.85 -5.86 7.57
CA ILE A 91 -5.12 -6.81 6.48
C ILE A 91 -4.35 -8.12 6.75
N PRO A 92 -4.99 -9.31 6.69
CA PRO A 92 -4.31 -10.58 6.96
C PRO A 92 -3.06 -10.83 6.10
N GLN A 93 -3.05 -10.34 4.86
CA GLN A 93 -1.91 -10.45 3.95
C GLN A 93 -0.75 -9.49 4.29
N ALA A 94 -1.04 -8.39 4.98
CA ALA A 94 -0.03 -7.44 5.45
C ALA A 94 0.63 -7.90 6.76
N ALA A 95 0.02 -8.86 7.46
CA ALA A 95 0.56 -9.40 8.70
C ALA A 95 1.90 -10.10 8.47
N ARG A 96 2.93 -9.69 9.22
CA ARG A 96 4.25 -10.30 9.20
C ARG A 96 4.34 -11.39 10.26
N MET A 97 4.94 -12.52 9.94
CA MET A 97 5.24 -13.56 10.93
C MET A 97 6.42 -13.11 11.80
N ILE A 98 6.22 -13.09 13.12
CA ILE A 98 7.27 -12.75 14.09
C ILE A 98 7.84 -14.00 14.77
N ARG A 99 7.07 -15.09 14.86
CA ARG A 99 7.47 -16.28 15.61
C ARG A 99 8.29 -17.31 14.83
N ARG A 100 9.04 -16.89 13.81
CA ARG A 100 9.95 -17.80 13.08
C ARG A 100 11.39 -17.80 13.61
N ASN A 101 11.81 -16.76 14.35
CA ASN A 101 13.22 -16.59 14.74
C ASN A 101 13.55 -16.80 16.23
N LYS A 102 12.60 -16.74 17.18
CA LYS A 102 12.91 -17.08 18.59
C LYS A 102 13.19 -18.57 18.83
N GLN A 103 12.85 -19.45 17.87
CA GLN A 103 13.15 -20.88 17.94
C GLN A 103 14.46 -21.27 17.23
N GLN A 104 15.16 -20.31 16.60
CA GLN A 104 16.39 -20.56 15.84
C GLN A 104 17.66 -20.18 16.60
N GLU A 105 17.58 -19.53 17.76
CA GLU A 105 18.75 -19.19 18.59
C GLU A 105 18.94 -20.11 19.81
N GLU A 106 17.91 -20.89 20.19
CA GLU A 106 17.99 -21.89 21.29
C GLU A 106 18.33 -23.32 20.80
N LYS A 107 18.59 -23.53 19.50
CA LYS A 107 18.99 -24.84 18.96
C LYS A 107 20.43 -24.93 18.46
N GLU A 108 21.23 -23.89 18.63
CA GLU A 108 22.64 -23.86 18.21
C GLU A 108 23.61 -23.70 19.39
N GLN A 109 23.16 -24.13 20.58
CA GLN A 109 23.96 -24.29 21.79
C GLN A 109 23.63 -25.64 22.46
N GLU A 110 23.80 -26.73 21.73
CA GLU A 110 24.12 -28.06 22.28
C GLU A 110 25.15 -28.76 21.39
#